data_AF-A0AA37GGJ0-F1
#
_entry.id   AF-A0AA37GGJ0-F1
#
_cell.length_a   1.000
_cell.length_b   1.000
_cell.length_c   1.000
_cell.angle_alpha   90.00
_cell.angle_beta   90.00
_cell.angle_gamma   90.00
#
_symmetry.space_group_name_H-M   'P 1'
#
loop_
_entity.id
_entity.type
_entity.pdbx_description
1 polymer ?
#
loop_
_entity_poly.entity_id
_entity_poly.type
_entity_poly.pdbx_seq_one_letter_code
_entity_poly.pdbx_strand_id
1 'polypeptide(L)'
;MQSMVVNNNRISFSPKSTSSYFFTQVGCVDATQYGGISLLIKAPAGTTFKIELSSKTTCDGAATASSVQTTTQLGWTFDGTEKLYSFPWSKFSGINLTKLRSIVLSAPNQPVTLGPLALYCGNTPSGWVLPTTTNPAVPTGTVEAPTATVSGFVIDAFSNPNTNSLGFWHGGDEVSLTWGSNRVSIVAPGPDYAFTTLISGGCRDLRSHSGSYLHIAYSGHTKFSVSLQQHNSQCNDGVAPYPETRDSLEAGRYATGNSIYIPISHFNINLQRVSSVAIRGVYSTDAVVLTKIEIVPSIPSGVSIPRKLPSGTLVFACTRPNSFAFGIDDGNPRYAARLAQIVRDAGIKVTFFAVGAVLENPSTGMASLYQQLKSEGHQIALHSYTHPRMEGLPSTESIDWEYNEDYRVMTDIFGERSNYFRPPFGVEGARMRQRWAAASGSDEAYLINWSVDVQDWLWAETSTPEKQLDAFKSDVAKGGNLVVMHFSYNSTVNYFPEFIRQAKATGKQIMRIDQCMEDPNAPPL
;
A
#
# COMPACT_ATOMS: atom_id res chain seq x y z
N MET A 1 17.59 -19.32 8.50
CA MET A 1 16.32 -19.61 9.21
C MET A 1 15.60 -20.74 8.50
N GLN A 2 14.85 -21.60 9.22
CA GLN A 2 13.97 -22.62 8.64
C GLN A 2 12.60 -22.03 8.32
N SER A 3 12.07 -21.22 9.22
CA SER A 3 10.82 -20.48 9.03
C SER A 3 10.88 -19.15 9.79
N MET A 4 10.10 -18.18 9.34
CA MET A 4 9.93 -16.87 9.96
C MET A 4 8.50 -16.41 9.74
N VAL A 5 7.81 -16.02 10.80
CA VAL A 5 6.40 -15.63 10.80
C VAL A 5 6.27 -14.32 11.55
N VAL A 6 5.65 -13.33 10.93
CA VAL A 6 5.32 -12.05 11.57
C VAL A 6 3.82 -12.03 11.85
N ASN A 7 3.44 -11.80 13.10
CA ASN A 7 2.04 -11.72 13.52
C ASN A 7 1.90 -10.89 14.80
N ASN A 8 0.89 -10.02 14.90
CA ASN A 8 0.57 -9.22 16.10
C ASN A 8 1.78 -8.52 16.74
N ASN A 9 2.58 -7.82 15.93
CA ASN A 9 3.81 -7.15 16.37
C ASN A 9 4.83 -8.11 17.00
N ARG A 10 4.82 -9.39 16.59
CA ARG A 10 5.80 -10.41 16.96
C ARG A 10 6.42 -11.02 15.72
N ILE A 11 7.70 -11.32 15.79
CA ILE A 11 8.39 -12.18 14.83
C ILE A 11 8.77 -13.48 15.50
N SER A 12 8.24 -14.59 15.00
CA SER A 12 8.60 -15.94 15.44
C SER A 12 9.45 -16.61 14.38
N PHE A 13 10.62 -17.10 14.76
CA PHE A 13 11.51 -17.81 13.83
C PHE A 13 12.00 -19.13 14.42
N SER A 14 12.14 -20.11 13.54
CA SER A 14 12.74 -21.40 13.86
C SER A 14 14.12 -21.49 13.20
N PRO A 15 15.20 -21.76 13.97
CA PRO A 15 16.53 -21.93 13.39
C PRO A 15 16.57 -23.17 12.49
N LYS A 16 17.25 -23.07 11.34
CA LYS A 16 17.64 -24.24 10.54
C LYS A 16 18.89 -24.91 11.11
N SER A 17 19.73 -24.11 11.75
CA SER A 17 21.04 -24.46 12.29
C SER A 17 21.52 -23.31 13.16
N THR A 18 22.63 -23.52 13.87
CA THR A 18 23.35 -22.51 14.65
C THR A 18 23.99 -21.39 13.81
N SER A 19 23.95 -21.46 12.47
CA SER A 19 24.32 -20.33 11.59
C SER A 19 23.12 -19.43 11.25
N SER A 20 21.92 -19.74 11.75
CA SER A 20 20.75 -18.89 11.55
C SER A 20 20.92 -17.55 12.28
N TYR A 21 20.50 -16.47 11.63
CA TYR A 21 20.49 -15.13 12.21
C TYR A 21 19.25 -14.34 11.76
N PHE A 22 18.86 -13.39 12.59
CA PHE A 22 17.89 -12.33 12.32
C PHE A 22 18.63 -11.01 12.58
N PHE A 23 18.41 -10.00 11.75
CA PHE A 23 18.98 -8.68 12.01
C PHE A 23 17.98 -7.59 11.71
N THR A 24 18.10 -6.50 12.46
CA THR A 24 17.46 -5.23 12.15
C THR A 24 18.53 -4.17 12.00
N GLN A 25 18.37 -3.29 11.01
CA GLN A 25 19.24 -2.15 10.80
C GLN A 25 18.58 -0.92 11.40
N VAL A 26 19.34 -0.18 12.20
CA VAL A 26 18.96 1.14 12.68
C VAL A 26 19.67 2.18 11.80
N GLY A 27 18.97 3.24 11.43
CA GLY A 27 19.40 4.23 10.42
C GLY A 27 20.51 5.17 10.87
N CYS A 28 21.63 4.64 11.40
CA CYS A 28 22.72 5.42 12.02
C CYS A 28 22.20 6.28 13.20
N VAL A 29 21.72 5.62 14.24
CA VAL A 29 21.13 6.30 15.39
C VAL A 29 22.22 6.75 16.35
N ASP A 30 22.16 8.00 16.81
CA ASP A 30 22.89 8.45 17.99
C ASP A 30 22.25 7.86 19.24
N ALA A 31 22.74 6.68 19.62
CA ALA A 31 22.23 5.90 20.74
C ALA A 31 22.78 6.36 22.10
N THR A 32 23.62 7.41 22.14
CA THR A 32 24.26 7.90 23.38
C THR A 32 23.26 8.46 24.39
N GLN A 33 22.08 8.87 23.92
CA GLN A 33 21.00 9.40 24.75
C GLN A 33 20.20 8.31 25.48
N TYR A 34 20.44 7.04 25.17
CA TYR A 34 19.69 5.90 25.69
C TYR A 34 20.56 5.03 26.61
N GLY A 35 19.93 4.23 27.48
CA GLY A 35 20.64 3.31 28.38
C GLY A 35 20.90 1.93 27.78
N GLY A 36 20.16 1.56 26.74
CA GLY A 36 20.20 0.24 26.13
C GLY A 36 19.00 -0.04 25.23
N ILE A 37 18.83 -1.31 24.90
CA ILE A 37 17.66 -1.82 24.18
C ILE A 37 16.87 -2.76 25.09
N SER A 38 15.55 -2.67 24.97
CA SER A 38 14.60 -3.61 25.54
C SER A 38 13.80 -4.28 24.42
N LEU A 39 13.36 -5.51 24.68
CA LEU A 39 12.51 -6.27 23.78
C LEU A 39 11.74 -7.35 24.54
N LEU A 40 10.53 -7.64 24.08
CA LEU A 40 9.77 -8.79 24.57
C LEU A 40 10.30 -10.06 23.90
N ILE A 41 10.51 -11.12 24.68
CA ILE A 41 10.97 -12.41 24.14
C ILE A 41 10.15 -13.52 24.76
N LYS A 42 9.69 -14.43 23.92
CA LYS A 42 9.12 -15.73 24.30
C LYS A 42 9.99 -16.83 23.69
N ALA A 43 10.58 -17.65 24.54
CA ALA A 43 11.44 -18.76 24.10
C ALA A 43 11.35 -19.93 25.09
N PRO A 44 11.49 -21.19 24.64
CA PRO A 44 11.50 -22.36 25.52
C PRO A 44 12.63 -22.32 26.56
N ALA A 45 12.46 -23.08 27.66
CA ALA A 45 13.54 -23.30 28.62
C ALA A 45 14.79 -23.90 27.95
N GLY A 46 15.97 -23.42 28.35
CA GLY A 46 17.26 -23.84 27.76
C GLY A 46 17.62 -23.14 26.43
N THR A 47 16.82 -22.17 25.99
CA THR A 47 17.16 -21.38 24.78
C THR A 47 18.40 -20.52 25.00
N THR A 48 19.29 -20.50 24.01
CA THR A 48 20.45 -19.61 23.93
C THR A 48 20.59 -19.03 22.53
N PHE A 49 21.08 -17.79 22.46
CA PHE A 49 21.49 -17.12 21.23
C PHE A 49 22.50 -16.00 21.54
N LYS A 50 22.97 -15.32 20.50
CA LYS A 50 23.88 -14.18 20.60
C LYS A 50 23.17 -12.91 20.16
N ILE A 51 23.45 -11.82 20.87
CA ILE A 51 23.15 -10.45 20.47
C ILE A 51 24.46 -9.83 20.00
N GLU A 52 24.49 -9.34 18.77
CA GLU A 52 25.60 -8.57 18.23
C GLU A 52 25.13 -7.16 17.90
N LEU A 53 25.87 -6.17 18.39
CA LEU A 53 25.74 -4.78 17.99
C LEU A 53 26.83 -4.48 16.97
N SER A 54 26.48 -3.77 15.91
CA SER A 54 27.45 -3.22 14.97
C SER A 54 27.34 -1.70 14.92
N SER A 55 28.47 -1.04 14.69
CA SER A 55 28.56 0.41 14.52
C SER A 55 29.55 0.77 13.41
N LYS A 56 29.51 2.03 13.00
CA LYS A 56 30.38 2.58 11.94
C LYS A 56 31.18 3.80 12.42
N THR A 57 32.21 4.17 11.67
CA THR A 57 32.91 5.46 11.80
C THR A 57 32.13 6.61 11.17
N THR A 58 31.42 6.36 10.07
CA THR A 58 30.54 7.28 9.32
C THR A 58 29.17 6.65 9.10
N CYS A 59 28.11 7.43 8.83
CA CYS A 59 26.79 6.85 8.58
C CYS A 59 26.73 6.03 7.26
N ASP A 60 27.66 6.27 6.34
CA ASP A 60 27.83 5.52 5.09
C ASP A 60 28.84 4.37 5.20
N GLY A 61 28.75 3.35 4.33
CA GLY A 61 29.74 2.26 4.20
C GLY A 61 29.41 0.94 4.94
N ALA A 62 30.40 0.05 5.12
CA ALA A 62 30.25 -1.20 5.88
C ALA A 62 30.40 -0.96 7.40
N ALA A 63 29.92 -1.89 8.24
CA ALA A 63 30.17 -1.84 9.68
C ALA A 63 31.67 -1.91 9.97
N THR A 64 32.17 -1.05 10.86
CA THR A 64 33.61 -0.95 11.18
C THR A 64 33.94 -1.50 12.56
N ALA A 65 32.93 -1.74 13.40
CA ALA A 65 33.08 -2.38 14.70
C ALA A 65 31.85 -3.21 15.07
N SER A 66 32.08 -4.32 15.78
CA SER A 66 31.04 -5.23 16.26
C SER A 66 31.35 -5.72 17.67
N SER A 67 30.33 -5.98 18.47
CA SER A 67 30.45 -6.47 19.85
C SER A 67 29.33 -7.46 20.12
N VAL A 68 29.67 -8.60 20.72
CA VAL A 68 28.77 -9.77 20.83
C VAL A 68 28.62 -10.18 22.28
N GLN A 69 27.38 -10.44 22.69
CA GLN A 69 27.05 -11.03 23.98
C GLN A 69 26.11 -12.22 23.79
N THR A 70 26.33 -13.30 24.53
CA THR A 70 25.37 -14.41 24.61
C THR A 70 24.23 -14.06 25.56
N THR A 71 23.06 -14.66 25.38
CA THR A 71 21.95 -14.53 26.33
C THR A 71 22.37 -14.88 27.76
N THR A 72 23.27 -15.87 27.93
CA THR A 72 23.84 -16.23 29.23
C THR A 72 24.71 -15.11 29.83
N GLN A 73 25.56 -14.45 29.03
CA GLN A 73 26.37 -13.30 29.49
C GLN A 73 25.50 -12.07 29.83
N LEU A 74 24.34 -11.95 29.19
CA LEU A 74 23.31 -10.95 29.52
C LEU A 74 22.46 -11.34 30.74
N GLY A 75 22.66 -12.54 31.30
CA GLY A 75 21.91 -13.04 32.46
C GLY A 75 20.48 -13.46 32.15
N TRP A 76 20.17 -13.73 30.87
CA TRP A 76 18.82 -14.08 30.44
C TRP A 76 18.55 -15.57 30.61
N THR A 77 17.41 -15.89 31.20
CA THR A 77 16.84 -17.23 31.28
C THR A 77 15.43 -17.22 30.71
N PHE A 78 15.03 -18.34 30.11
CA PHE A 78 13.74 -18.47 29.43
C PHE A 78 12.96 -19.65 30.02
N ASP A 79 11.64 -19.59 29.97
CA ASP A 79 10.74 -20.61 30.53
C ASP A 79 9.51 -20.87 29.65
N GLY A 80 9.49 -20.35 28.43
CA GLY A 80 8.35 -20.46 27.50
C GLY A 80 7.32 -19.33 27.61
N THR A 81 7.44 -18.45 28.60
CA THR A 81 6.56 -17.27 28.73
C THR A 81 7.17 -16.05 28.05
N GLU A 82 6.33 -15.11 27.62
CA GLU A 82 6.80 -13.84 27.06
C GLU A 82 7.16 -12.87 28.19
N LYS A 83 8.39 -12.36 28.19
CA LYS A 83 8.90 -11.44 29.21
C LYS A 83 9.68 -10.31 28.57
N LEU A 84 9.81 -9.20 29.30
CA LEU A 84 10.69 -8.11 28.92
C LEU A 84 12.14 -8.48 29.23
N TYR A 85 12.97 -8.46 28.20
CA TYR A 85 14.42 -8.58 28.31
C TYR A 85 15.05 -7.26 27.88
N SER A 86 16.28 -7.03 28.35
CA SER A 86 17.02 -5.83 27.98
C SER A 86 18.51 -6.07 28.05
N PHE A 87 19.25 -5.28 27.30
CA PHE A 87 20.70 -5.26 27.34
C PHE A 87 21.20 -3.81 27.36
N PRO A 88 21.95 -3.41 28.39
CA PRO A 88 22.50 -2.07 28.49
C PRO A 88 23.78 -1.94 27.65
N TRP A 89 24.08 -0.72 27.20
CA TRP A 89 25.30 -0.46 26.42
C TRP A 89 26.59 -0.85 27.13
N SER A 90 26.60 -0.78 28.46
CA SER A 90 27.75 -1.18 29.29
C SER A 90 28.17 -2.65 29.12
N LYS A 91 27.32 -3.50 28.55
CA LYS A 91 27.66 -4.89 28.21
C LYS A 91 28.38 -5.04 26.86
N PHE A 92 28.45 -3.98 26.05
CA PHE A 92 29.03 -4.02 24.71
C PHE A 92 30.18 -3.02 24.60
N SER A 93 31.41 -3.52 24.63
CA SER A 93 32.61 -2.71 24.43
C SER A 93 32.93 -2.53 22.94
N GLY A 94 33.62 -1.43 22.60
CA GLY A 94 34.12 -1.18 21.23
C GLY A 94 33.07 -0.71 20.23
N ILE A 95 31.85 -0.41 20.67
CA ILE A 95 30.77 0.12 19.83
C ILE A 95 30.75 1.64 19.88
N ASN A 96 30.70 2.26 18.70
CA ASN A 96 30.43 3.68 18.57
C ASN A 96 28.91 3.93 18.63
N LEU A 97 28.41 4.25 19.82
CA LEU A 97 26.97 4.49 20.05
C LEU A 97 26.44 5.72 19.31
N THR A 98 27.29 6.69 18.93
CA THR A 98 26.84 7.83 18.09
C THR A 98 26.43 7.39 16.68
N LYS A 99 26.78 6.16 16.29
CA LYS A 99 26.57 5.59 14.95
C LYS A 99 26.19 4.12 15.04
N LEU A 100 25.26 3.78 15.93
CA LEU A 100 24.74 2.41 16.03
C LEU A 100 24.10 2.04 14.68
N ARG A 101 24.42 0.84 14.17
CA ARG A 101 24.04 0.42 12.81
C ARG A 101 23.08 -0.75 12.75
N SER A 102 23.36 -1.82 13.49
CA SER A 102 22.49 -2.99 13.44
C SER A 102 22.51 -3.74 14.75
N ILE A 103 21.41 -4.45 14.97
CA ILE A 103 21.27 -5.42 16.04
C ILE A 103 21.03 -6.76 15.37
N VAL A 104 21.90 -7.73 15.66
CA VAL A 104 21.86 -9.07 15.07
C VAL A 104 21.62 -10.08 16.18
N LEU A 105 20.59 -10.90 16.01
CA LEU A 105 20.33 -12.07 16.82
C LEU A 105 20.82 -13.29 16.05
N SER A 106 21.86 -13.96 16.54
CA SER A 106 22.50 -15.07 15.82
C SER A 106 22.65 -16.32 16.67
N ALA A 107 22.84 -17.45 16.02
CA ALA A 107 22.98 -18.76 16.64
C ALA A 107 21.88 -19.16 17.63
N PRO A 108 20.57 -18.96 17.34
CA PRO A 108 19.52 -19.53 18.17
C PRO A 108 19.54 -21.05 18.09
N ASN A 109 19.51 -21.70 19.26
CA ASN A 109 19.45 -23.17 19.38
C ASN A 109 18.00 -23.71 19.40
N GLN A 110 17.01 -22.84 19.56
CA GLN A 110 15.57 -23.17 19.66
C GLN A 110 14.74 -22.08 18.94
N PRO A 111 13.45 -22.35 18.65
CA PRO A 111 12.54 -21.32 18.16
C PRO A 111 12.41 -20.14 19.14
N VAL A 112 12.42 -18.92 18.62
CA VAL A 112 12.31 -17.69 19.40
C VAL A 112 11.24 -16.80 18.81
N THR A 113 10.42 -16.22 19.67
CA THR A 113 9.50 -15.13 19.32
C THR A 113 10.02 -13.84 19.94
N LEU A 114 10.24 -12.82 19.11
CA LEU A 114 10.59 -11.47 19.54
C LEU A 114 9.38 -10.55 19.38
N GLY A 115 9.17 -9.66 20.34
CA GLY A 115 8.31 -8.50 20.20
C GLY A 115 9.06 -7.22 19.86
N PRO A 116 8.38 -6.07 19.98
CA PRO A 116 8.94 -4.77 19.65
C PRO A 116 10.27 -4.57 20.35
N LEU A 117 11.24 -4.10 19.57
CA LEU A 117 12.56 -3.75 20.02
C LEU A 117 12.61 -2.23 20.15
N ALA A 118 12.98 -1.70 21.31
CA ALA A 118 13.02 -0.27 21.56
C ALA A 118 14.27 0.16 22.33
N LEU A 119 14.70 1.38 22.05
CA LEU A 119 15.68 2.10 22.86
C LEU A 119 14.96 2.61 24.12
N TYR A 120 15.53 2.37 25.31
CA TYR A 120 14.96 2.88 26.57
C TYR A 120 15.82 4.00 27.15
N CYS A 121 15.16 4.99 27.75
CA CYS A 121 15.82 6.14 28.38
C CYS A 121 16.28 5.83 29.81
N GLY A 122 17.40 6.41 30.22
CA GLY A 122 17.95 6.24 31.57
C GLY A 122 18.39 4.81 31.87
N ASN A 123 18.31 4.39 33.13
CA ASN A 123 18.84 3.10 33.60
C ASN A 123 17.76 2.03 33.81
N THR A 124 16.49 2.35 33.59
CA THR A 124 15.37 1.42 33.82
C THR A 124 14.81 0.96 32.48
N PRO A 125 14.95 -0.33 32.13
CA PRO A 125 14.36 -0.85 30.91
C PRO A 125 12.83 -0.74 30.93
N SER A 126 12.25 -0.16 29.89
CA SER A 126 10.82 -0.14 29.64
C SER A 126 10.52 -0.87 28.33
N GLY A 127 9.41 -1.61 28.26
CA GLY A 127 8.96 -2.18 27.00
C GLY A 127 8.40 -1.09 26.08
N TRP A 128 8.51 -1.28 24.77
CA TRP A 128 7.78 -0.44 23.82
C TRP A 128 6.29 -0.62 24.06
N VAL A 129 5.63 0.47 24.45
CA VAL A 129 4.17 0.50 24.48
C VAL A 129 3.72 0.62 23.03
N LEU A 130 3.07 -0.42 22.53
CA LEU A 130 2.46 -0.37 21.20
C LEU A 130 1.53 0.85 21.18
N PRO A 131 1.68 1.76 20.19
CA PRO A 131 0.75 2.87 20.04
C PRO A 131 -0.66 2.30 20.06
N THR A 132 -1.50 2.80 20.96
CA THR A 132 -2.93 2.55 20.89
C THR A 132 -3.41 3.27 19.64
N THR A 133 -3.42 2.58 18.51
CA THR A 133 -4.26 3.01 17.40
C THR A 133 -5.68 2.89 17.94
N THR A 134 -6.35 4.03 18.11
CA THR A 134 -7.79 4.03 18.22
C THR A 134 -8.29 3.53 16.88
N ASN A 135 -8.48 2.20 16.78
CA ASN A 135 -9.22 1.65 15.67
C ASN A 135 -10.54 2.41 15.64
N PRO A 136 -10.90 3.06 14.50
CA PRO A 136 -12.25 3.56 14.33
C PRO A 136 -13.17 2.43 14.72
N ALA A 137 -14.14 2.72 15.60
CA ALA A 137 -15.11 1.72 15.99
C ALA A 137 -15.78 1.22 14.70
N VAL A 138 -15.42 0.01 14.27
CA VAL A 138 -16.06 -0.61 13.11
C VAL A 138 -17.51 -0.77 13.51
N PRO A 139 -18.47 -0.13 12.80
CA PRO A 139 -19.86 -0.25 13.15
C PRO A 139 -20.24 -1.73 13.16
N THR A 140 -20.64 -2.23 14.33
CA THR A 140 -21.10 -3.61 14.51
C THR A 140 -22.57 -3.78 14.14
N GLY A 141 -23.26 -2.66 13.91
CA GLY A 141 -24.64 -2.63 13.46
C GLY A 141 -24.78 -3.21 12.06
N THR A 142 -25.86 -3.97 11.86
CA THR A 142 -26.29 -4.45 10.57
C THR A 142 -27.19 -3.41 9.90
N VAL A 143 -27.36 -3.52 8.59
CA VAL A 143 -28.40 -2.80 7.83
C VAL A 143 -29.46 -3.78 7.38
N GLU A 144 -30.69 -3.29 7.20
CA GLU A 144 -31.72 -4.09 6.57
C GLU A 144 -31.29 -4.48 5.16
N ALA A 145 -31.58 -5.73 4.83
CA ALA A 145 -31.38 -6.29 3.52
C ALA A 145 -32.24 -5.52 2.49
N PRO A 146 -31.65 -4.90 1.45
CA PRO A 146 -32.44 -4.31 0.37
C PRO A 146 -33.43 -5.31 -0.24
N THR A 147 -34.61 -4.83 -0.62
CA THR A 147 -35.62 -5.67 -1.30
C THR A 147 -35.52 -5.48 -2.81
N ALA A 148 -34.93 -6.43 -3.52
CA ALA A 148 -34.91 -6.40 -4.99
C ALA A 148 -36.23 -6.90 -5.58
N THR A 149 -36.66 -6.31 -6.69
CA THR A 149 -37.85 -6.74 -7.46
C THR A 149 -37.49 -7.36 -8.82
N VAL A 150 -36.22 -7.33 -9.20
CA VAL A 150 -35.71 -7.84 -10.49
C VAL A 150 -35.01 -9.18 -10.33
N SER A 151 -35.11 -10.05 -11.33
CA SER A 151 -34.42 -11.34 -11.32
C SER A 151 -32.89 -11.17 -11.37
N GLY A 152 -32.20 -12.05 -10.67
CA GLY A 152 -30.75 -12.19 -10.72
C GLY A 152 -30.24 -12.80 -12.03
N PHE A 153 -28.92 -12.85 -12.18
CA PHE A 153 -28.25 -13.51 -13.31
C PHE A 153 -26.85 -13.99 -12.92
N VAL A 154 -26.39 -15.08 -13.55
CA VAL A 154 -25.05 -15.63 -13.32
C VAL A 154 -24.04 -14.86 -14.17
N ILE A 155 -23.00 -14.33 -13.51
CA ILE A 155 -21.86 -13.69 -14.19
C ILE A 155 -20.87 -14.78 -14.58
N ASP A 156 -20.52 -15.65 -13.64
CA ASP A 156 -19.49 -16.65 -13.82
C ASP A 156 -19.82 -17.95 -13.08
N ALA A 157 -19.87 -19.05 -13.81
CA ALA A 157 -19.97 -20.41 -13.27
C ALA A 157 -18.65 -21.19 -13.42
N PHE A 158 -17.61 -20.56 -13.96
CA PHE A 158 -16.28 -21.15 -14.17
C PHE A 158 -16.31 -22.49 -14.92
N SER A 159 -17.24 -22.64 -15.85
CA SER A 159 -17.40 -23.83 -16.70
C SER A 159 -16.42 -23.87 -17.87
N ASN A 160 -15.80 -22.73 -18.18
CA ASN A 160 -14.80 -22.53 -19.23
C ASN A 160 -13.64 -21.69 -18.66
N PRO A 161 -12.39 -21.91 -19.07
CA PRO A 161 -11.23 -21.15 -18.57
C PRO A 161 -10.97 -19.80 -19.25
N ASN A 162 -11.63 -19.51 -20.38
CA ASN A 162 -11.39 -18.32 -21.19
C ASN A 162 -12.56 -17.32 -21.14
N THR A 163 -13.77 -17.81 -20.90
CA THR A 163 -14.99 -16.99 -20.88
C THR A 163 -15.92 -17.38 -19.75
N ASN A 164 -16.55 -16.39 -19.14
CA ASN A 164 -17.57 -16.58 -18.12
C ASN A 164 -18.94 -16.96 -18.70
N SER A 165 -19.96 -17.07 -17.85
CA SER A 165 -21.32 -17.48 -18.22
C SER A 165 -22.05 -16.47 -19.12
N LEU A 166 -21.54 -15.24 -19.22
CA LEU A 166 -22.06 -14.19 -20.09
C LEU A 166 -21.33 -14.14 -21.44
N GLY A 167 -20.33 -15.02 -21.66
CA GLY A 167 -19.52 -15.07 -22.88
C GLY A 167 -18.40 -14.04 -22.93
N PHE A 168 -18.08 -13.37 -21.82
CA PHE A 168 -17.00 -12.38 -21.75
C PHE A 168 -15.75 -12.94 -21.08
N TRP A 169 -14.62 -12.29 -21.33
CA TRP A 169 -13.34 -12.69 -20.73
C TRP A 169 -13.39 -12.69 -19.21
N HIS A 170 -12.67 -13.66 -18.64
CA HIS A 170 -12.32 -13.70 -17.23
C HIS A 170 -10.90 -14.25 -17.09
N GLY A 171 -10.23 -13.95 -15.98
CA GLY A 171 -8.86 -14.37 -15.78
C GLY A 171 -8.11 -13.41 -14.88
N GLY A 172 -6.81 -13.57 -14.81
CA GLY A 172 -5.96 -12.64 -14.07
C GLY A 172 -4.54 -12.69 -14.60
N ASP A 173 -3.89 -11.54 -14.56
CA ASP A 173 -2.50 -11.40 -14.91
C ASP A 173 -1.65 -11.67 -13.68
N GLU A 174 -0.56 -12.43 -13.85
CA GLU A 174 0.42 -12.75 -12.81
C GLU A 174 -0.18 -13.42 -11.54
N VAL A 175 -1.36 -14.04 -11.66
CA VAL A 175 -1.94 -14.96 -10.68
C VAL A 175 -1.83 -16.41 -11.16
N SER A 176 -1.68 -17.35 -10.24
CA SER A 176 -1.75 -18.77 -10.57
C SER A 176 -3.21 -19.25 -10.58
N LEU A 177 -3.69 -19.68 -11.74
CA LEU A 177 -5.05 -20.18 -11.94
C LEU A 177 -5.04 -21.68 -12.22
N THR A 178 -5.75 -22.46 -11.42
CA THR A 178 -6.00 -23.88 -11.66
C THR A 178 -7.49 -24.12 -11.88
N TRP A 179 -7.84 -24.47 -13.11
CA TRP A 179 -9.22 -24.70 -13.53
C TRP A 179 -9.69 -26.12 -13.21
N GLY A 180 -10.92 -26.24 -12.72
CA GLY A 180 -11.60 -27.51 -12.52
C GLY A 180 -13.03 -27.46 -13.07
N SER A 181 -13.79 -28.54 -12.90
CA SER A 181 -15.20 -28.56 -13.30
C SER A 181 -16.00 -27.52 -12.50
N ASN A 182 -16.47 -26.47 -13.18
CA ASN A 182 -17.25 -25.35 -12.62
C ASN A 182 -16.55 -24.67 -11.42
N ARG A 183 -15.23 -24.51 -11.50
CA ARG A 183 -14.44 -23.84 -10.47
C ARG A 183 -13.10 -23.33 -10.99
N VAL A 184 -12.58 -22.31 -10.32
CA VAL A 184 -11.19 -21.86 -10.45
C VAL A 184 -10.55 -21.75 -9.08
N SER A 185 -9.34 -22.30 -8.93
CA SER A 185 -8.48 -22.05 -7.77
C SER A 185 -7.48 -20.96 -8.13
N ILE A 186 -7.42 -19.93 -7.29
CA ILE A 186 -6.62 -18.74 -7.47
C ILE A 186 -5.59 -18.69 -6.34
N VAL A 187 -4.31 -18.56 -6.70
CA VAL A 187 -3.22 -18.23 -5.77
C VAL A 187 -2.59 -16.93 -6.25
N ALA A 188 -2.73 -15.88 -5.45
CA ALA A 188 -2.14 -14.58 -5.71
C ALA A 188 -0.77 -14.47 -5.00
N PRO A 189 0.31 -14.06 -5.69
CA PRO A 189 1.61 -13.83 -5.05
C PRO A 189 1.61 -12.64 -4.06
N GLY A 190 0.62 -11.76 -4.14
CA GLY A 190 0.52 -10.54 -3.34
C GLY A 190 -0.70 -9.67 -3.70
N PRO A 191 -0.82 -8.49 -3.08
CA PRO A 191 -1.99 -7.63 -3.19
C PRO A 191 -2.17 -6.92 -4.55
N ASP A 192 -1.09 -6.81 -5.33
CA ASP A 192 -1.03 -6.13 -6.64
C ASP A 192 -1.89 -6.84 -7.68
N TYR A 193 -2.09 -8.14 -7.47
CA TYR A 193 -2.68 -9.04 -8.44
C TYR A 193 -4.20 -9.15 -8.30
N ALA A 194 -4.87 -9.43 -9.42
CA ALA A 194 -6.31 -9.54 -9.47
C ALA A 194 -6.78 -10.66 -10.41
N PHE A 195 -7.87 -11.31 -10.01
CA PHE A 195 -8.73 -12.04 -10.93
C PHE A 195 -9.93 -11.17 -11.28
N THR A 196 -10.27 -11.06 -12.56
CA THR A 196 -11.37 -10.24 -13.08
C THR A 196 -12.32 -11.11 -13.90
N THR A 197 -13.62 -10.85 -13.80
CA THR A 197 -14.65 -11.42 -14.68
C THR A 197 -15.52 -10.29 -15.23
N LEU A 198 -15.59 -10.17 -16.55
CA LEU A 198 -16.29 -9.07 -17.23
C LEU A 198 -17.81 -9.29 -17.22
N ILE A 199 -18.59 -8.26 -16.88
CA ILE A 199 -20.06 -8.33 -16.95
C ILE A 199 -20.56 -7.87 -18.34
N SER A 200 -19.73 -7.10 -19.06
CA SER A 200 -19.95 -6.67 -20.45
C SER A 200 -18.64 -6.27 -21.13
N GLY A 201 -18.60 -6.28 -22.46
CA GLY A 201 -17.50 -5.70 -23.27
C GLY A 201 -17.49 -4.17 -23.35
N GLY A 202 -18.21 -3.49 -22.45
CA GLY A 202 -18.38 -2.04 -22.39
C GLY A 202 -19.07 -1.69 -21.07
N CYS A 203 -20.13 -0.87 -21.12
CA CYS A 203 -20.95 -0.58 -19.94
C CYS A 203 -22.17 -1.50 -19.82
N ARG A 204 -22.48 -1.90 -18.59
CA ARG A 204 -23.76 -2.49 -18.21
C ARG A 204 -24.45 -1.65 -17.15
N ASP A 205 -25.71 -1.34 -17.40
CA ASP A 205 -26.57 -0.63 -16.45
C ASP A 205 -27.13 -1.62 -15.41
N LEU A 206 -26.75 -1.42 -14.14
CA LEU A 206 -27.22 -2.17 -12.98
C LEU A 206 -28.08 -1.32 -12.05
N ARG A 207 -28.60 -0.15 -12.46
CA ARG A 207 -29.48 0.67 -11.62
C ARG A 207 -30.74 -0.08 -11.19
N SER A 208 -31.31 -0.89 -12.08
CA SER A 208 -32.43 -1.78 -11.76
C SER A 208 -32.08 -2.85 -10.71
N HIS A 209 -30.79 -3.18 -10.57
CA HIS A 209 -30.25 -4.15 -9.61
C HIS A 209 -29.65 -3.48 -8.37
N SER A 210 -29.89 -2.19 -8.15
CA SER A 210 -29.38 -1.45 -6.97
C SER A 210 -29.83 -2.06 -5.63
N GLY A 211 -31.02 -2.67 -5.59
CA GLY A 211 -31.52 -3.44 -4.44
C GLY A 211 -31.10 -4.91 -4.42
N SER A 212 -30.32 -5.39 -5.38
CA SER A 212 -29.81 -6.76 -5.46
C SER A 212 -28.47 -6.91 -4.75
N TYR A 213 -27.93 -8.13 -4.77
CA TYR A 213 -26.65 -8.48 -4.15
C TYR A 213 -25.71 -9.11 -5.17
N LEU A 214 -24.44 -8.75 -5.09
CA LEU A 214 -23.37 -9.56 -5.64
C LEU A 214 -23.15 -10.75 -4.71
N HIS A 215 -23.38 -11.96 -5.22
CA HIS A 215 -23.12 -13.22 -4.56
C HIS A 215 -21.87 -13.88 -5.13
N ILE A 216 -20.97 -14.33 -4.25
CA ILE A 216 -19.78 -15.11 -4.61
C ILE A 216 -19.77 -16.38 -3.76
N ALA A 217 -19.80 -17.54 -4.41
CA ALA A 217 -19.61 -18.84 -3.79
C ALA A 217 -18.13 -19.22 -3.82
N TYR A 218 -17.56 -19.53 -2.65
CA TYR A 218 -16.13 -19.75 -2.50
C TYR A 218 -15.78 -20.81 -1.43
N SER A 219 -14.52 -21.23 -1.41
CA SER A 219 -13.89 -21.93 -0.28
C SER A 219 -12.44 -21.47 -0.11
N GLY A 220 -11.87 -21.68 1.09
CA GLY A 220 -10.54 -21.19 1.44
C GLY A 220 -10.62 -20.04 2.46
N HIS A 221 -10.06 -18.89 2.11
CA HIS A 221 -10.03 -17.71 2.98
C HIS A 221 -10.83 -16.54 2.40
N THR A 222 -10.99 -15.48 3.18
CA THR A 222 -11.64 -14.20 2.79
C THR A 222 -10.69 -13.01 2.81
N LYS A 223 -9.38 -13.28 2.85
CA LYS A 223 -8.31 -12.28 2.82
C LYS A 223 -8.09 -11.63 1.45
N PHE A 224 -9.14 -11.00 0.92
CA PHE A 224 -9.15 -10.27 -0.34
C PHE A 224 -10.27 -9.22 -0.36
N SER A 225 -10.20 -8.32 -1.32
CA SER A 225 -11.25 -7.35 -1.64
C SER A 225 -12.08 -7.84 -2.83
N VAL A 226 -13.39 -7.60 -2.76
CA VAL A 226 -14.30 -7.72 -3.90
C VAL A 226 -14.51 -6.32 -4.47
N SER A 227 -14.17 -6.13 -5.74
CA SER A 227 -14.31 -4.85 -6.43
C SER A 227 -15.38 -4.91 -7.50
N LEU A 228 -16.21 -3.87 -7.58
CA LEU A 228 -17.07 -3.61 -8.72
C LEU A 228 -16.46 -2.45 -9.51
N GLN A 229 -16.17 -2.69 -10.79
CA GLN A 229 -15.42 -1.76 -11.63
C GLN A 229 -16.34 -0.90 -12.48
N GLN A 230 -15.97 0.37 -12.62
CA GLN A 230 -16.67 1.34 -13.43
C GLN A 230 -15.89 1.60 -14.72
N HIS A 231 -16.57 1.51 -15.85
CA HIS A 231 -16.05 1.92 -17.14
C HIS A 231 -15.98 3.45 -17.26
N ASN A 232 -15.10 3.95 -18.14
CA ASN A 232 -15.12 5.35 -18.58
C ASN A 232 -16.45 5.77 -19.21
N SER A 233 -16.65 7.08 -19.33
CA SER A 233 -17.86 7.71 -19.89
C SER A 233 -18.18 7.31 -21.33
N GLN A 234 -17.21 6.79 -22.08
CA GLN A 234 -17.39 6.33 -23.46
C GLN A 234 -17.64 4.83 -23.56
N CYS A 235 -17.60 4.08 -22.45
CA CYS A 235 -17.78 2.63 -22.43
C CYS A 235 -16.81 1.91 -23.39
N ASN A 236 -15.59 2.43 -23.56
CA ASN A 236 -14.60 1.98 -24.52
C ASN A 236 -13.23 1.77 -23.85
N ASP A 237 -12.71 0.54 -23.86
CA ASP A 237 -11.46 0.17 -23.19
C ASP A 237 -10.20 0.78 -23.83
N GLY A 238 -10.31 1.29 -25.06
CA GLY A 238 -9.29 2.11 -25.73
C GLY A 238 -9.19 3.55 -25.22
N VAL A 239 -10.04 3.97 -24.27
CA VAL A 239 -10.08 5.33 -23.71
C VAL A 239 -9.66 5.30 -22.23
N ALA A 240 -8.65 6.09 -21.87
CA ALA A 240 -8.17 6.24 -20.51
C ALA A 240 -9.02 7.27 -19.72
N PRO A 241 -9.17 7.08 -18.39
CA PRO A 241 -8.78 5.90 -17.63
C PRO A 241 -9.67 4.68 -17.92
N TYR A 242 -9.08 3.49 -18.03
CA TYR A 242 -9.81 2.22 -18.11
C TYR A 242 -9.23 1.18 -17.12
N PRO A 243 -10.04 0.66 -16.19
CA PRO A 243 -11.35 1.20 -15.79
C PRO A 243 -11.23 2.65 -15.28
N GLU A 244 -12.33 3.41 -15.26
CA GLU A 244 -12.30 4.80 -14.79
C GLU A 244 -12.03 4.89 -13.30
N THR A 245 -12.69 4.02 -12.55
CA THR A 245 -12.47 3.83 -11.12
C THR A 245 -13.11 2.51 -10.70
N ARG A 246 -13.02 2.19 -9.41
CA ARG A 246 -13.72 1.05 -8.80
C ARG A 246 -13.91 1.29 -7.30
N ASP A 247 -14.91 0.62 -6.76
CA ASP A 247 -15.06 0.52 -5.31
C ASP A 247 -14.84 -0.92 -4.84
N SER A 248 -14.21 -1.04 -3.68
CA SER A 248 -13.66 -2.30 -3.16
C SER A 248 -14.16 -2.52 -1.73
N LEU A 249 -14.65 -3.72 -1.44
CA LEU A 249 -15.13 -4.11 -0.12
C LEU A 249 -14.42 -5.36 0.38
N GLU A 250 -14.11 -5.41 1.67
CA GLU A 250 -13.45 -6.56 2.29
C GLU A 250 -14.38 -7.78 2.26
N ALA A 251 -13.95 -8.85 1.58
CA ALA A 251 -14.75 -10.06 1.44
C ALA A 251 -15.14 -10.65 2.80
N GLY A 252 -14.23 -10.63 3.76
CA GLY A 252 -14.43 -11.20 5.10
C GLY A 252 -15.58 -10.57 5.89
N ARG A 253 -15.91 -9.29 5.64
CA ARG A 253 -17.03 -8.62 6.33
C ARG A 253 -18.40 -9.09 5.84
N TYR A 254 -18.47 -9.56 4.59
CA TYR A 254 -19.71 -9.97 3.92
C TYR A 254 -19.83 -11.49 3.76
N ALA A 255 -18.86 -12.24 4.27
CA ALA A 255 -18.84 -13.69 4.19
C ALA A 255 -19.73 -14.33 5.25
N THR A 256 -20.53 -15.32 4.85
CA THR A 256 -21.29 -16.20 5.73
C THR A 256 -21.18 -17.63 5.21
N GLY A 257 -20.46 -18.48 5.94
CA GLY A 257 -20.11 -19.82 5.48
C GLY A 257 -19.26 -19.77 4.20
N ASN A 258 -19.75 -20.38 3.12
CA ASN A 258 -19.08 -20.46 1.82
C ASN A 258 -19.63 -19.45 0.80
N SER A 259 -20.36 -18.44 1.27
CA SER A 259 -20.96 -17.40 0.43
C SER A 259 -20.57 -16.02 0.91
N ILE A 260 -20.38 -15.10 -0.03
CA ILE A 260 -20.24 -13.67 0.21
C ILE A 260 -21.46 -12.98 -0.41
N TYR A 261 -22.13 -12.10 0.32
CA TYR A 261 -23.26 -11.32 -0.17
C TYR A 261 -23.02 -9.82 0.04
N ILE A 262 -22.78 -9.07 -1.04
CA ILE A 262 -22.54 -7.63 -0.98
C ILE A 262 -23.70 -6.92 -1.68
N PRO A 263 -24.47 -6.05 -0.99
CA PRO A 263 -25.47 -5.23 -1.67
C PRO A 263 -24.83 -4.40 -2.79
N ILE A 264 -25.48 -4.32 -3.95
CA ILE A 264 -24.97 -3.52 -5.07
C ILE A 264 -24.87 -2.04 -4.69
N SER A 265 -25.80 -1.57 -3.86
CA SER A 265 -25.77 -0.21 -3.28
C SER A 265 -24.55 0.08 -2.40
N HIS A 266 -23.78 -0.92 -1.97
CA HIS A 266 -22.56 -0.70 -1.20
C HIS A 266 -21.37 -0.31 -2.08
N PHE A 267 -21.43 -0.46 -3.40
CA PHE A 267 -20.36 0.01 -4.29
C PHE A 267 -20.62 1.47 -4.68
N ASN A 268 -19.71 2.37 -4.31
CA ASN A 268 -19.80 3.79 -4.69
C ASN A 268 -19.22 4.00 -6.10
N ILE A 269 -19.99 3.54 -7.10
CA ILE A 269 -19.69 3.73 -8.52
C ILE A 269 -20.96 4.13 -9.27
N ASN A 270 -20.80 4.66 -10.48
CA ASN A 270 -21.90 4.87 -11.41
C ASN A 270 -22.40 3.52 -11.94
N LEU A 271 -23.54 3.07 -11.42
CA LEU A 271 -24.17 1.80 -11.79
C LEU A 271 -24.62 1.73 -13.27
N GLN A 272 -24.64 2.82 -14.03
CA GLN A 272 -24.90 2.76 -15.47
C GLN A 272 -23.69 2.23 -16.27
N ARG A 273 -22.51 2.25 -15.65
CA ARG A 273 -21.22 2.01 -16.31
C ARG A 273 -20.46 0.85 -15.69
N VAL A 274 -21.16 -0.16 -15.16
CA VAL A 274 -20.48 -1.32 -14.56
C VAL A 274 -19.81 -2.13 -15.67
N SER A 275 -18.54 -2.46 -15.50
CA SER A 275 -17.78 -3.24 -16.49
C SER A 275 -17.48 -4.66 -16.02
N SER A 276 -17.10 -4.84 -14.75
CA SER A 276 -16.61 -6.12 -14.26
C SER A 276 -16.61 -6.26 -12.74
N VAL A 277 -16.48 -7.50 -12.28
CA VAL A 277 -16.18 -7.84 -10.87
C VAL A 277 -14.74 -8.31 -10.80
N ALA A 278 -14.01 -7.92 -9.76
CA ALA A 278 -12.66 -8.40 -9.51
C ALA A 278 -12.45 -8.86 -8.06
N ILE A 279 -11.62 -9.89 -7.92
CA ILE A 279 -11.00 -10.31 -6.66
C ILE A 279 -9.59 -9.74 -6.65
N ARG A 280 -9.29 -8.81 -5.75
CA ARG A 280 -8.01 -8.09 -5.71
C ARG A 280 -7.58 -7.74 -4.29
N GLY A 281 -6.40 -7.14 -4.12
CA GLY A 281 -5.91 -6.78 -2.79
C GLY A 281 -5.78 -8.00 -1.90
N VAL A 282 -5.29 -9.11 -2.46
CA VAL A 282 -5.15 -10.38 -1.75
C VAL A 282 -3.96 -10.29 -0.78
N TYR A 283 -4.20 -10.53 0.50
CA TYR A 283 -3.18 -10.47 1.56
C TYR A 283 -2.96 -11.84 2.21
N SER A 284 -3.06 -12.89 1.39
CA SER A 284 -2.77 -14.28 1.72
C SER A 284 -2.16 -14.96 0.50
N THR A 285 -1.23 -15.87 0.73
CA THR A 285 -0.68 -16.75 -0.31
C THR A 285 -1.42 -18.08 -0.42
N ASP A 286 -2.39 -18.31 0.46
CA ASP A 286 -3.24 -19.49 0.42
C ASP A 286 -4.15 -19.44 -0.82
N ALA A 287 -4.59 -20.60 -1.27
CA ALA A 287 -5.53 -20.66 -2.39
C ALA A 287 -6.95 -20.25 -1.95
N VAL A 288 -7.62 -19.48 -2.81
CA VAL A 288 -9.08 -19.31 -2.77
C VAL A 288 -9.68 -20.04 -3.98
N VAL A 289 -10.77 -20.77 -3.76
CA VAL A 289 -11.49 -21.45 -4.84
C VAL A 289 -12.83 -20.77 -5.03
N LEU A 290 -13.11 -20.31 -6.25
CA LEU A 290 -14.39 -19.73 -6.64
C LEU A 290 -15.18 -20.76 -7.44
N THR A 291 -16.48 -20.87 -7.15
CA THR A 291 -17.40 -21.78 -7.85
C THR A 291 -18.57 -21.05 -8.50
N LYS A 292 -18.87 -19.82 -8.06
CA LYS A 292 -19.91 -19.00 -8.69
C LYS A 292 -19.75 -17.51 -8.38
N ILE A 293 -20.03 -16.66 -9.36
CA ILE A 293 -20.24 -15.21 -9.20
C ILE A 293 -21.56 -14.86 -9.89
N GLU A 294 -22.48 -14.21 -9.19
CA GLU A 294 -23.80 -13.89 -9.71
C GLU A 294 -24.44 -12.68 -9.02
N ILE A 295 -25.42 -12.07 -9.67
CA ILE A 295 -26.33 -11.12 -9.03
C ILE A 295 -27.56 -11.89 -8.56
N VAL A 296 -27.95 -11.72 -7.29
CA VAL A 296 -29.16 -12.35 -6.71
C VAL A 296 -30.12 -11.30 -6.15
N PRO A 297 -31.44 -11.52 -6.22
CA PRO A 297 -32.44 -10.58 -5.71
C PRO A 297 -32.56 -10.59 -4.19
N SER A 298 -32.11 -11.66 -3.53
CA SER A 298 -32.30 -11.88 -2.10
C SER A 298 -31.17 -12.72 -1.53
N ILE A 299 -30.98 -12.61 -0.22
CA ILE A 299 -30.04 -13.43 0.56
C ILE A 299 -30.79 -14.46 1.41
N PRO A 300 -30.13 -15.55 1.86
CA PRO A 300 -30.75 -16.52 2.77
C PRO A 300 -31.23 -15.87 4.09
N SER A 301 -32.30 -16.42 4.65
CA SER A 301 -32.80 -15.99 5.97
C SER A 301 -31.73 -16.16 7.04
N GLY A 302 -31.60 -15.17 7.94
CA GLY A 302 -30.60 -15.16 9.01
C GLY A 302 -29.22 -14.64 8.60
N VAL A 303 -28.97 -14.37 7.33
CA VAL A 303 -27.76 -13.66 6.89
C VAL A 303 -27.92 -12.18 7.20
N SER A 304 -26.94 -11.61 7.89
CA SER A 304 -26.91 -10.19 8.21
C SER A 304 -25.96 -9.44 7.29
N ILE A 305 -26.33 -8.21 6.94
CA ILE A 305 -25.51 -7.33 6.10
C ILE A 305 -24.82 -6.30 6.99
N PRO A 306 -23.48 -6.20 6.97
CA PRO A 306 -22.78 -5.18 7.75
C PRO A 306 -22.98 -3.79 7.14
N ARG A 307 -22.85 -2.74 7.95
CA ARG A 307 -22.74 -1.38 7.40
C ARG A 307 -21.49 -1.23 6.53
N LYS A 308 -21.63 -0.56 5.38
CA LYS A 308 -20.47 -0.15 4.57
C LYS A 308 -19.59 0.78 5.41
N LEU A 309 -18.27 0.51 5.42
CA LEU A 309 -17.31 1.40 6.04
C LEU A 309 -16.99 2.58 5.11
N PRO A 310 -16.74 3.79 5.64
CA PRO A 310 -16.12 4.86 4.88
C PRO A 310 -14.84 4.36 4.22
N SER A 311 -14.60 4.79 2.98
CA SER A 311 -13.50 4.31 2.15
C SER A 311 -13.02 5.47 1.30
N GLY A 312 -11.70 5.64 1.19
CA GLY A 312 -11.14 6.69 0.37
C GLY A 312 -11.47 6.52 -1.11
N THR A 313 -11.57 7.64 -1.81
CA THR A 313 -11.94 7.74 -3.22
C THR A 313 -10.73 7.45 -4.10
N LEU A 314 -10.81 6.43 -4.94
CA LEU A 314 -9.75 6.06 -5.88
C LEU A 314 -9.86 6.87 -7.17
N VAL A 315 -8.78 7.55 -7.54
CA VAL A 315 -8.72 8.51 -8.66
C VAL A 315 -7.65 8.08 -9.66
N PHE A 316 -8.01 8.05 -10.94
CA PHE A 316 -7.06 7.76 -12.04
C PHE A 316 -6.91 8.94 -13.02
N ALA A 317 -7.73 9.97 -12.93
CA ALA A 317 -7.73 11.10 -13.85
C ALA A 317 -8.18 12.38 -13.15
N CYS A 318 -7.73 13.53 -13.69
CA CYS A 318 -8.20 14.84 -13.24
C CYS A 318 -9.70 15.01 -13.53
N THR A 319 -10.43 15.68 -12.63
CA THR A 319 -11.87 15.99 -12.81
C THR A 319 -12.08 17.32 -13.52
N ARG A 320 -11.20 18.30 -13.29
CA ARG A 320 -11.27 19.61 -13.93
C ARG A 320 -11.10 19.48 -15.46
N PRO A 321 -12.00 20.05 -16.28
CA PRO A 321 -11.83 20.09 -17.73
C PRO A 321 -10.52 20.77 -18.15
N ASN A 322 -9.95 20.35 -19.29
CA ASN A 322 -8.71 20.89 -19.86
C ASN A 322 -7.49 20.87 -18.92
N SER A 323 -7.45 19.96 -17.94
CA SER A 323 -6.34 19.84 -17.01
C SER A 323 -5.42 18.66 -17.33
N PHE A 324 -4.16 18.80 -16.94
CA PHE A 324 -3.12 17.78 -16.97
C PHE A 324 -2.27 17.91 -15.71
N ALA A 325 -1.93 16.82 -15.05
CA ALA A 325 -1.19 16.87 -13.79
C ALA A 325 -0.04 15.85 -13.78
N PHE A 326 1.12 16.28 -13.30
CA PHE A 326 2.25 15.41 -13.01
C PHE A 326 2.27 15.12 -11.50
N GLY A 327 2.09 13.85 -11.15
CA GLY A 327 2.38 13.32 -9.83
C GLY A 327 3.75 12.65 -9.84
N ILE A 328 4.68 13.21 -9.07
CA ILE A 328 6.08 12.76 -9.01
C ILE A 328 6.31 12.04 -7.69
N ASP A 329 6.73 10.79 -7.77
CA ASP A 329 6.89 9.89 -6.62
C ASP A 329 8.37 9.72 -6.26
N ASP A 330 8.59 9.26 -5.03
CA ASP A 330 9.91 8.93 -4.48
C ASP A 330 10.93 10.05 -4.64
N GLY A 331 12.16 9.71 -5.07
CA GLY A 331 13.20 10.67 -5.35
C GLY A 331 14.60 10.22 -4.98
N ASN A 332 15.55 10.62 -5.83
CA ASN A 332 16.96 10.62 -5.47
C ASN A 332 17.44 12.07 -5.28
N PRO A 333 18.00 12.43 -4.10
CA PRO A 333 18.54 13.78 -3.85
C PRO A 333 19.52 14.28 -4.89
N ARG A 334 20.23 13.37 -5.56
CA ARG A 334 21.14 13.69 -6.65
C ARG A 334 20.46 14.42 -7.81
N TYR A 335 19.21 14.12 -8.11
CA TYR A 335 18.50 14.68 -9.28
C TYR A 335 17.55 15.84 -8.92
N ALA A 336 17.36 16.10 -7.63
CA ALA A 336 16.49 17.13 -7.09
C ALA A 336 16.68 18.52 -7.71
N ALA A 337 17.92 19.02 -7.71
CA ALA A 337 18.23 20.35 -8.22
C ALA A 337 17.90 20.49 -9.72
N ARG A 338 18.15 19.42 -10.50
CA ARG A 338 17.83 19.38 -11.92
C ARG A 338 16.32 19.36 -12.15
N LEU A 339 15.60 18.53 -11.40
CA LEU A 339 14.14 18.47 -11.45
C LEU A 339 13.49 19.82 -11.14
N ALA A 340 13.92 20.45 -10.04
CA ALA A 340 13.44 21.78 -9.64
C ALA A 340 13.71 22.83 -10.72
N GLN A 341 14.87 22.77 -11.38
CA GLN A 341 15.17 23.66 -12.50
C GLN A 341 14.23 23.43 -13.70
N ILE A 342 13.96 22.18 -14.05
CA ILE A 342 13.08 21.83 -15.18
C ILE A 342 11.66 22.38 -14.96
N VAL A 343 11.08 22.21 -13.77
CA VAL A 343 9.72 22.70 -13.50
C VAL A 343 9.66 24.23 -13.46
N ARG A 344 10.72 24.90 -12.99
CA ARG A 344 10.84 26.37 -13.04
C ARG A 344 10.95 26.88 -14.47
N ASP A 345 11.85 26.33 -15.27
CA ASP A 345 12.04 26.72 -16.68
C ASP A 345 10.77 26.48 -17.51
N ALA A 346 10.04 25.40 -17.19
CA ALA A 346 8.77 25.08 -17.83
C ALA A 346 7.61 25.97 -17.37
N GLY A 347 7.74 26.68 -16.25
CA GLY A 347 6.68 27.48 -15.65
C GLY A 347 5.48 26.67 -15.19
N ILE A 348 5.69 25.44 -14.69
CA ILE A 348 4.61 24.53 -14.26
C ILE A 348 4.65 24.28 -12.76
N LYS A 349 3.49 23.96 -12.19
CA LYS A 349 3.36 23.39 -10.84
C LYS A 349 2.96 21.92 -10.94
N VAL A 350 3.47 21.13 -10.03
CA VAL A 350 3.32 19.66 -10.00
C VAL A 350 3.05 19.22 -8.56
N THR A 351 2.65 17.97 -8.40
CA THR A 351 2.43 17.34 -7.09
C THR A 351 3.52 16.32 -6.83
N PHE A 352 4.08 16.33 -5.63
CA PHE A 352 5.06 15.37 -5.17
C PHE A 352 4.45 14.46 -4.12
N PHE A 353 4.64 13.15 -4.24
CA PHE A 353 4.26 12.16 -3.24
C PHE A 353 5.51 11.72 -2.48
N ALA A 354 5.65 12.20 -1.26
CA ALA A 354 6.87 12.06 -0.47
C ALA A 354 6.77 10.89 0.52
N VAL A 355 7.86 10.13 0.63
CA VAL A 355 8.00 9.04 1.60
C VAL A 355 8.49 9.59 2.93
N GLY A 356 7.73 9.42 4.00
CA GLY A 356 8.00 10.03 5.30
C GLY A 356 9.39 9.70 5.88
N ALA A 357 9.83 8.45 5.82
CA ALA A 357 11.15 8.06 6.34
C ALA A 357 12.32 8.71 5.57
N VAL A 358 12.12 9.03 4.29
CA VAL A 358 13.10 9.73 3.46
C VAL A 358 13.17 11.21 3.84
N LEU A 359 12.01 11.82 4.12
CA LEU A 359 11.92 13.20 4.61
C LEU A 359 12.55 13.36 5.99
N GLU A 360 12.28 12.43 6.90
CA GLU A 360 12.78 12.48 8.28
C GLU A 360 14.29 12.30 8.37
N ASN A 361 14.90 11.56 7.45
CA ASN A 361 16.34 11.34 7.45
C ASN A 361 17.11 12.60 7.01
N PRO A 362 17.80 13.31 7.91
CA PRO A 362 18.46 14.58 7.57
C PRO A 362 19.61 14.41 6.57
N SER A 363 20.21 13.21 6.47
CA SER A 363 21.30 12.94 5.53
C SER A 363 20.84 12.92 4.06
N THR A 364 19.54 12.81 3.79
CA THR A 364 19.01 12.84 2.42
C THR A 364 18.90 14.26 1.87
N GLY A 365 18.78 15.27 2.74
CA GLY A 365 18.45 16.65 2.34
C GLY A 365 17.06 16.82 1.70
N MET A 366 16.21 15.79 1.74
CA MET A 366 14.90 15.81 1.08
C MET A 366 13.92 16.78 1.73
N ALA A 367 13.90 16.88 3.06
CA ALA A 367 13.05 17.85 3.76
C ALA A 367 13.27 19.28 3.23
N SER A 368 14.52 19.73 3.18
CA SER A 368 14.87 21.07 2.69
C SER A 368 14.47 21.29 1.23
N LEU A 369 14.66 20.28 0.37
CA LEU A 369 14.24 20.33 -1.03
C LEU A 369 12.73 20.51 -1.14
N TYR A 370 11.95 19.67 -0.46
CA TYR A 370 10.51 19.71 -0.55
C TYR A 370 9.92 20.97 0.08
N GLN A 371 10.56 21.54 1.12
CA GLN A 371 10.21 22.85 1.66
C GLN A 371 10.42 23.96 0.62
N GLN A 372 11.52 23.92 -0.13
CA GLN A 372 11.74 24.83 -1.25
C GLN A 372 10.69 24.63 -2.36
N LEU A 373 10.43 23.41 -2.80
CA LEU A 373 9.42 23.14 -3.82
C LEU A 373 8.02 23.59 -3.37
N LYS A 374 7.68 23.40 -2.09
CA LYS A 374 6.44 23.90 -1.50
C LYS A 374 6.38 25.43 -1.53
N SER A 375 7.46 26.14 -1.17
CA SER A 375 7.49 27.61 -1.22
C SER A 375 7.46 28.16 -2.66
N GLU A 376 7.93 27.36 -3.63
CA GLU A 376 7.76 27.62 -5.06
C GLU A 376 6.33 27.29 -5.54
N GLY A 377 5.43 26.81 -4.69
CA GLY A 377 4.01 26.60 -4.98
C GLY A 377 3.63 25.19 -5.42
N HIS A 378 4.56 24.23 -5.39
CA HIS A 378 4.25 22.82 -5.65
C HIS A 378 3.41 22.21 -4.52
N GLN A 379 2.64 21.16 -4.84
CA GLN A 379 1.88 20.42 -3.83
C GLN A 379 2.75 19.27 -3.30
N ILE A 380 2.76 19.05 -1.99
CA ILE A 380 3.38 17.88 -1.37
C ILE A 380 2.27 17.02 -0.73
N ALA A 381 2.26 15.73 -1.04
CA ALA A 381 1.25 14.76 -0.65
C ALA A 381 1.91 13.48 -0.09
N LEU A 382 1.11 12.60 0.52
CA LEU A 382 1.60 11.45 1.27
C LEU A 382 1.91 10.25 0.36
N HIS A 383 3.00 9.53 0.65
CA HIS A 383 3.37 8.29 -0.01
C HIS A 383 3.73 7.16 0.95
N SER A 384 3.19 7.20 2.18
CA SER A 384 3.47 6.31 3.31
C SER A 384 4.84 6.56 3.93
N TYR A 385 5.05 6.04 5.13
CA TYR A 385 6.27 6.31 5.87
C TYR A 385 7.45 5.48 5.34
N THR A 386 7.29 4.16 5.15
CA THR A 386 8.36 3.26 4.70
C THR A 386 8.21 2.74 3.28
N HIS A 387 7.18 3.18 2.55
CA HIS A 387 6.88 2.75 1.17
C HIS A 387 6.53 1.24 1.00
N PRO A 388 5.70 0.61 1.87
CA PRO A 388 5.29 -0.77 1.66
C PRO A 388 4.05 -0.89 0.75
N ARG A 389 3.81 -2.10 0.23
CA ARG A 389 2.49 -2.46 -0.34
C ARG A 389 1.43 -2.48 0.76
N MET A 390 0.75 -1.35 0.95
CA MET A 390 -0.14 -1.09 2.09
C MET A 390 -1.18 -2.19 2.31
N GLU A 391 -1.91 -2.61 1.26
CA GLU A 391 -2.95 -3.64 1.39
C GLU A 391 -2.39 -5.01 1.82
N GLY A 392 -1.12 -5.29 1.47
CA GLY A 392 -0.42 -6.54 1.81
C GLY A 392 0.13 -6.56 3.23
N LEU A 393 0.01 -5.48 4.00
CA LEU A 393 0.52 -5.44 5.37
C LEU A 393 -0.24 -6.43 6.26
N PRO A 394 0.45 -7.06 7.24
CA PRO A 394 -0.12 -8.17 8.02
C PRO A 394 -1.38 -7.80 8.82
N SER A 395 -1.54 -6.54 9.22
CA SER A 395 -2.70 -6.08 9.98
C SER A 395 -3.10 -4.65 9.60
N THR A 396 -4.31 -4.24 9.97
CA THR A 396 -4.79 -2.86 9.80
C THR A 396 -4.00 -1.87 10.65
N GLU A 397 -3.48 -2.29 11.80
CA GLU A 397 -2.64 -1.46 12.66
C GLU A 397 -1.30 -1.15 12.00
N SER A 398 -0.73 -2.08 11.22
CA SER A 398 0.46 -1.77 10.42
C SER A 398 0.17 -0.76 9.32
N ILE A 399 -1.01 -0.84 8.68
CA ILE A 399 -1.47 0.15 7.71
C ILE A 399 -1.64 1.53 8.38
N ASP A 400 -2.28 1.57 9.55
CA ASP A 400 -2.46 2.82 10.30
C ASP A 400 -1.12 3.43 10.71
N TRP A 401 -0.17 2.61 11.12
CA TRP A 401 1.15 3.08 11.53
C TRP A 401 1.84 3.79 10.36
N GLU A 402 1.83 3.19 9.17
CA GLU A 402 2.38 3.81 7.95
C GLU A 402 1.73 5.17 7.63
N TYR A 403 0.40 5.28 7.77
CA TYR A 403 -0.30 6.55 7.55
C TYR A 403 0.00 7.60 8.62
N ASN A 404 -0.07 7.20 9.89
CA ASN A 404 0.06 8.13 11.01
C ASN A 404 1.49 8.65 11.14
N GLU A 405 2.48 7.81 10.86
CA GLU A 405 3.89 8.22 10.92
C GLU A 405 4.23 9.15 9.74
N ASP A 406 3.71 8.89 8.55
CA ASP A 406 3.85 9.79 7.41
C ASP A 406 3.15 11.14 7.69
N TYR A 407 1.95 11.12 8.26
CA TYR A 407 1.27 12.33 8.71
C TYR A 407 2.06 13.13 9.75
N ARG A 408 2.66 12.45 10.73
CA ARG A 408 3.49 13.10 11.76
C ARG A 408 4.64 13.85 11.10
N VAL A 409 5.44 13.18 10.27
CA VAL A 409 6.59 13.78 9.58
C VAL A 409 6.15 14.93 8.66
N MET A 410 5.10 14.72 7.88
CA MET A 410 4.56 15.76 6.99
C MET A 410 4.09 16.99 7.76
N THR A 411 3.43 16.80 8.91
CA THR A 411 2.98 17.90 9.78
C THR A 411 4.17 18.63 10.39
N ASP A 412 5.16 17.89 10.89
CA ASP A 412 6.36 18.45 11.53
C ASP A 412 7.18 19.31 10.55
N ILE A 413 7.27 18.92 9.27
CA ILE A 413 8.08 19.61 8.26
C ILE A 413 7.31 20.75 7.56
N PHE A 414 6.03 20.54 7.26
CA PHE A 414 5.25 21.42 6.38
C PHE A 414 4.07 22.13 7.06
N GLY A 415 3.74 21.77 8.30
CA GLY A 415 2.67 22.39 9.07
C GLY A 415 1.24 22.10 8.59
N GLU A 416 1.06 21.15 7.67
CA GLU A 416 -0.22 20.88 7.01
C GLU A 416 -0.50 19.38 6.90
N ARG A 417 -1.79 19.05 6.86
CA ARG A 417 -2.30 17.69 6.68
C ARG A 417 -2.91 17.56 5.28
N SER A 418 -2.33 16.72 4.42
CA SER A 418 -2.86 16.49 3.07
C SER A 418 -3.97 15.42 3.06
N ASN A 419 -4.98 15.63 2.23
CA ASN A 419 -6.05 14.67 1.93
C ASN A 419 -5.71 13.78 0.70
N TYR A 420 -4.51 13.94 0.14
CA TYR A 420 -4.04 13.22 -1.04
C TYR A 420 -2.97 12.22 -0.63
N PHE A 421 -3.21 10.95 -0.95
CA PHE A 421 -2.27 9.85 -0.77
C PHE A 421 -2.12 9.10 -2.07
N ARG A 422 -0.88 8.78 -2.45
CA ARG A 422 -0.64 7.79 -3.51
C ARG A 422 -0.20 6.47 -2.86
N PRO A 423 -0.88 5.34 -3.12
CA PRO A 423 -0.40 4.06 -2.63
C PRO A 423 0.94 3.70 -3.27
N PRO A 424 1.96 3.30 -2.49
CA PRO A 424 3.16 2.67 -3.03
C PRO A 424 2.81 1.56 -4.02
N PHE A 425 3.55 1.49 -5.13
CA PHE A 425 3.33 0.54 -6.23
C PHE A 425 1.94 0.65 -6.93
N GLY A 426 1.12 1.66 -6.61
CA GLY A 426 -0.26 1.78 -7.12
C GLY A 426 -1.23 0.73 -6.58
N VAL A 427 -0.80 -0.01 -5.56
CA VAL A 427 -1.53 -1.17 -5.01
C VAL A 427 -2.61 -0.70 -4.06
N GLU A 428 -3.86 -1.12 -4.34
CA GLU A 428 -5.01 -0.77 -3.51
C GLU A 428 -5.87 -1.97 -3.14
N GLY A 429 -6.59 -1.81 -2.04
CA GLY A 429 -7.67 -2.69 -1.62
C GLY A 429 -8.52 -2.04 -0.55
N ALA A 430 -9.57 -2.76 -0.13
CA ALA A 430 -10.59 -2.22 0.75
C ALA A 430 -10.02 -1.87 2.13
N ARG A 431 -9.08 -2.67 2.68
CA ARG A 431 -8.52 -2.40 4.01
C ARG A 431 -7.80 -1.06 4.02
N MET A 432 -6.84 -0.88 3.12
CA MET A 432 -6.03 0.33 3.11
C MET A 432 -6.86 1.58 2.80
N ARG A 433 -7.90 1.48 1.96
CA ARG A 433 -8.77 2.62 1.62
C ARG A 433 -9.66 3.05 2.78
N GLN A 434 -10.17 2.10 3.55
CA GLN A 434 -10.92 2.42 4.76
C GLN A 434 -10.02 3.01 5.84
N ARG A 435 -8.80 2.47 6.01
CA ARG A 435 -7.82 3.05 6.93
C ARG A 435 -7.41 4.45 6.51
N TRP A 436 -7.29 4.72 5.21
CA TRP A 436 -7.04 6.07 4.70
C TRP A 436 -8.17 7.05 5.04
N ALA A 437 -9.43 6.68 4.79
CA ALA A 437 -10.58 7.52 5.15
C ALA A 437 -10.63 7.83 6.66
N ALA A 438 -10.28 6.83 7.49
CA ALA A 438 -10.17 7.03 8.93
C ALA A 438 -8.99 7.92 9.33
N ALA A 439 -7.82 7.73 8.72
CA ALA A 439 -6.61 8.48 9.03
C ALA A 439 -6.69 9.92 8.53
N SER A 440 -7.31 10.19 7.38
CA SER A 440 -7.48 11.57 6.89
C SER A 440 -8.49 12.35 7.74
N GLY A 441 -9.51 11.67 8.28
CA GLY A 441 -10.61 12.31 9.00
C GLY A 441 -11.47 13.20 8.10
N SER A 442 -11.43 12.97 6.78
CA SER A 442 -12.09 13.77 5.76
C SER A 442 -12.90 12.89 4.80
N ASP A 443 -14.08 13.36 4.40
CA ASP A 443 -14.88 12.74 3.33
C ASP A 443 -14.22 12.89 1.95
N GLU A 444 -13.19 13.74 1.85
CA GLU A 444 -12.38 13.99 0.64
C GLU A 444 -11.04 13.24 0.70
N ALA A 445 -11.02 12.04 1.27
CA ALA A 445 -9.83 11.20 1.35
C ALA A 445 -9.48 10.59 -0.03
N TYR A 446 -8.58 11.21 -0.78
CA TYR A 446 -8.24 10.78 -2.14
C TYR A 446 -7.05 9.83 -2.18
N LEU A 447 -7.23 8.70 -2.89
CA LEU A 447 -6.16 7.81 -3.31
C LEU A 447 -5.85 8.07 -4.78
N ILE A 448 -4.70 8.66 -5.03
CA ILE A 448 -4.29 9.13 -6.34
C ILE A 448 -3.45 8.06 -7.03
N ASN A 449 -4.01 7.45 -8.07
CA ASN A 449 -3.30 6.56 -8.99
C ASN A 449 -2.92 7.36 -10.26
N TRP A 450 -2.94 6.75 -11.43
CA TRP A 450 -2.58 7.43 -12.68
C TRP A 450 -3.33 6.88 -13.90
N SER A 451 -3.46 7.71 -14.93
CA SER A 451 -3.94 7.32 -16.26
C SER A 451 -2.83 7.41 -17.32
N VAL A 452 -1.63 7.86 -16.93
CA VAL A 452 -0.43 7.93 -17.76
C VAL A 452 0.75 7.42 -16.93
N ASP A 453 1.32 6.29 -17.30
CA ASP A 453 2.55 5.76 -16.70
C ASP A 453 3.74 5.98 -17.65
N VAL A 454 4.78 6.69 -17.20
CA VAL A 454 6.01 6.82 -17.99
C VAL A 454 6.83 5.52 -18.01
N GLN A 455 6.48 4.54 -17.18
CA GLN A 455 7.13 3.23 -17.05
C GLN A 455 8.65 3.35 -16.82
N ASP A 456 9.06 4.36 -16.06
CA ASP A 456 10.47 4.58 -15.72
C ASP A 456 11.02 3.44 -14.88
N TRP A 457 10.23 2.89 -13.96
CA TRP A 457 10.55 1.68 -13.19
C TRP A 457 10.91 0.47 -14.07
N LEU A 458 10.42 0.44 -15.32
CA LEU A 458 10.69 -0.62 -16.29
C LEU A 458 11.84 -0.29 -17.23
N TRP A 459 11.91 0.96 -17.72
CA TRP A 459 12.79 1.33 -18.84
C TRP A 459 14.01 2.17 -18.46
N ALA A 460 14.00 2.90 -17.34
CA ALA A 460 14.94 3.99 -17.08
C ALA A 460 16.42 3.56 -17.03
N GLU A 461 16.70 2.34 -16.57
CA GLU A 461 18.04 1.77 -16.45
C GLU A 461 18.35 0.70 -17.51
N THR A 462 17.49 0.59 -18.53
CA THR A 462 17.70 -0.34 -19.66
C THR A 462 18.55 0.29 -20.77
N SER A 463 18.85 -0.49 -21.81
CA SER A 463 19.49 0.03 -23.03
C SER A 463 18.55 0.85 -23.92
N THR A 464 17.25 0.88 -23.62
CA THR A 464 16.23 1.62 -24.39
C THR A 464 15.40 2.53 -23.48
N PRO A 465 16.01 3.47 -22.73
CA PRO A 465 15.30 4.33 -21.80
C PRO A 465 14.31 5.28 -22.49
N GLU A 466 14.44 5.51 -23.79
CA GLU A 466 13.52 6.30 -24.62
C GLU A 466 12.12 5.72 -24.71
N LYS A 467 11.92 4.43 -24.41
CA LYS A 467 10.58 3.80 -24.37
C LYS A 467 9.64 4.43 -23.35
N GLN A 468 10.16 5.17 -22.38
CA GLN A 468 9.34 6.00 -21.49
C GLN A 468 8.52 7.04 -22.26
N LEU A 469 9.08 7.59 -23.35
CA LEU A 469 8.36 8.52 -24.23
C LEU A 469 7.22 7.82 -24.96
N ASP A 470 7.41 6.56 -25.37
CA ASP A 470 6.39 5.80 -26.08
C ASP A 470 5.25 5.39 -25.15
N ALA A 471 5.57 4.96 -23.92
CA ALA A 471 4.58 4.70 -22.87
C ALA A 471 3.74 5.95 -22.58
N PHE A 472 4.39 7.08 -22.33
CA PHE A 472 3.72 8.36 -22.10
C PHE A 472 2.79 8.74 -23.27
N LYS A 473 3.28 8.69 -24.53
CA LYS A 473 2.47 9.02 -25.72
C LYS A 473 1.27 8.11 -25.87
N SER A 474 1.45 6.80 -25.65
CA SER A 474 0.38 5.82 -25.74
C SER A 474 -0.77 6.17 -24.81
N ASP A 475 -0.47 6.45 -23.55
CA ASP A 475 -1.52 6.72 -22.56
C ASP A 475 -2.16 8.11 -22.74
N VAL A 476 -1.38 9.12 -23.14
CA VAL A 476 -1.91 10.44 -23.49
C VAL A 476 -2.81 10.36 -24.72
N ALA A 477 -2.48 9.55 -25.74
CA ALA A 477 -3.30 9.35 -26.92
C ALA A 477 -4.65 8.69 -26.61
N LYS A 478 -4.72 7.89 -25.54
CA LYS A 478 -5.98 7.32 -25.02
C LYS A 478 -6.79 8.33 -24.20
N GLY A 479 -6.27 9.53 -23.96
CA GLY A 479 -6.95 10.60 -23.21
C GLY A 479 -6.46 10.80 -21.79
N GLY A 480 -5.46 10.02 -21.34
CA GLY A 480 -4.88 10.12 -20.00
C GLY A 480 -4.38 11.53 -19.67
N ASN A 481 -4.47 11.92 -18.40
CA ASN A 481 -4.14 13.27 -17.95
C ASN A 481 -3.53 13.37 -16.54
N LEU A 482 -3.36 12.24 -15.85
CA LEU A 482 -2.77 12.18 -14.53
C LEU A 482 -1.55 11.25 -14.59
N VAL A 483 -0.36 11.84 -14.52
CA VAL A 483 0.91 11.16 -14.75
C VAL A 483 1.48 10.62 -13.44
N VAL A 484 2.08 9.43 -13.51
CA VAL A 484 3.08 8.97 -12.53
C VAL A 484 4.47 8.98 -13.16
N MET A 485 5.46 9.41 -12.40
CA MET A 485 6.89 9.31 -12.72
C MET A 485 7.72 9.41 -11.44
N HIS A 486 8.98 8.99 -11.47
CA HIS A 486 9.89 9.07 -10.34
C HIS A 486 11.13 9.88 -10.73
N PHE A 487 11.61 10.77 -9.86
CA PHE A 487 12.90 11.42 -10.08
C PHE A 487 14.07 10.61 -9.50
N SER A 488 13.93 9.30 -9.50
CA SER A 488 14.93 8.34 -9.01
C SER A 488 16.01 8.02 -10.05
N TYR A 489 15.80 8.38 -11.31
CA TYR A 489 16.66 8.01 -12.43
C TYR A 489 17.11 9.21 -13.27
N ASN A 490 18.38 9.19 -13.70
CA ASN A 490 18.94 10.24 -14.55
C ASN A 490 18.21 10.37 -15.90
N SER A 491 17.85 9.24 -16.52
CA SER A 491 17.16 9.21 -17.82
C SER A 491 15.77 9.84 -17.71
N THR A 492 14.97 9.45 -16.72
CA THR A 492 13.62 10.00 -16.48
C THR A 492 13.65 11.51 -16.28
N VAL A 493 14.58 12.02 -15.46
CA VAL A 493 14.74 13.46 -15.23
C VAL A 493 15.18 14.19 -16.51
N ASN A 494 16.01 13.56 -17.35
CA ASN A 494 16.40 14.14 -18.65
C ASN A 494 15.29 14.10 -19.70
N TYR A 495 14.36 13.14 -19.63
CA TYR A 495 13.16 13.08 -20.48
C TYR A 495 12.02 13.96 -19.97
N PHE A 496 12.05 14.45 -18.74
CA PHE A 496 10.96 15.25 -18.21
C PHE A 496 10.58 16.49 -19.05
N PRO A 497 11.53 17.28 -19.60
CA PRO A 497 11.20 18.37 -20.52
C PRO A 497 10.41 17.91 -21.76
N GLU A 498 10.66 16.68 -22.23
CA GLU A 498 9.94 16.07 -23.35
C GLU A 498 8.51 15.71 -22.95
N PHE A 499 8.30 15.08 -21.79
CA PHE A 499 6.96 14.81 -21.26
C PHE A 499 6.15 16.10 -21.11
N ILE A 500 6.76 17.15 -20.57
CA ILE A 500 6.12 18.47 -20.43
C ILE A 500 5.74 19.04 -21.80
N ARG A 501 6.63 18.96 -22.80
CA ARG A 501 6.34 19.46 -24.15
C ARG A 501 5.16 18.71 -24.76
N GLN A 502 5.12 17.39 -24.63
CA GLN A 502 4.03 16.58 -25.16
C GLN A 502 2.71 16.82 -24.40
N ALA A 503 2.74 16.97 -23.08
CA ALA A 503 1.58 17.38 -22.30
C ALA A 503 1.04 18.74 -22.77
N LYS A 504 1.90 19.75 -22.96
CA LYS A 504 1.51 21.07 -23.51
C LYS A 504 0.93 20.97 -24.92
N ALA A 505 1.44 20.06 -25.76
CA ALA A 505 0.94 19.85 -27.12
C ALA A 505 -0.50 19.31 -27.17
N THR A 506 -1.02 18.75 -26.07
CA THR A 506 -2.44 18.38 -25.96
C THR A 506 -3.39 19.58 -25.87
N GLY A 507 -2.87 20.79 -25.61
CA GLY A 507 -3.67 22.00 -25.35
C GLY A 507 -4.23 22.07 -23.93
N LYS A 508 -3.99 21.07 -23.07
CA LYS A 508 -4.38 21.07 -21.66
C LYS A 508 -3.45 21.94 -20.81
N GLN A 509 -3.99 22.54 -19.77
CA GLN A 509 -3.23 23.31 -18.77
C GLN A 509 -2.60 22.35 -17.76
N ILE A 510 -1.28 22.46 -17.57
CA ILE A 510 -0.56 21.70 -16.54
C ILE A 510 -0.76 22.39 -15.19
N MET A 511 -1.20 21.63 -14.18
CA MET A 511 -1.47 22.11 -12.83
C MET A 511 -1.19 21.03 -11.78
N ARG A 512 -1.37 21.38 -10.50
CA ARG A 512 -1.25 20.43 -9.39
C ARG A 512 -2.48 19.53 -9.30
N ILE A 513 -2.35 18.42 -8.59
CA ILE A 513 -3.42 17.43 -8.45
C ILE A 513 -4.60 17.99 -7.65
N ASP A 514 -4.37 18.71 -6.55
CA ASP A 514 -5.48 19.37 -5.84
C ASP A 514 -6.27 20.37 -6.71
N GLN A 515 -5.58 21.15 -7.54
CA GLN A 515 -6.21 22.04 -8.51
C GLN A 515 -7.00 21.28 -9.59
N CYS A 516 -6.46 20.17 -10.08
CA CYS A 516 -7.10 19.35 -11.11
C CYS A 516 -8.27 18.52 -10.57
N MET A 517 -8.31 18.29 -9.26
CA MET A 517 -9.42 17.68 -8.51
C MET A 517 -10.43 18.70 -8.00
N GLU A 518 -10.22 19.98 -8.29
CA GLU A 518 -11.11 21.09 -7.89
C GLU A 518 -11.27 21.22 -6.37
N ASP A 519 -10.19 20.92 -5.63
CA ASP A 519 -10.16 21.05 -4.18
C ASP A 519 -10.46 22.50 -3.76
N PRO A 520 -11.42 22.74 -2.85
CA PRO A 520 -11.75 24.08 -2.39
C PRO A 520 -10.60 24.76 -1.63
N ASN A 521 -9.63 23.98 -1.12
CA ASN A 521 -8.45 24.49 -0.42
C ASN A 521 -7.25 24.67 -1.36
N ALA A 522 -7.38 24.34 -2.64
CA ALA A 522 -6.29 24.59 -3.59
C ALA A 522 -6.11 26.10 -3.84
N PRO A 523 -4.85 26.60 -3.93
CA PRO A 523 -4.55 27.93 -4.42
C PRO A 523 -5.13 28.14 -5.83
N PRO A 524 -5.44 29.41 -6.17
CA PRO A 524 -5.85 29.80 -7.51
C PRO A 524 -4.87 29.32 -8.60
N LEU A 525 -5.40 29.13 -9.81
CA LEU A 525 -4.63 28.72 -11.00
C LEU A 525 -3.59 29.76 -11.43
#